data_AF-A0A7I8C1W7-F1
#
_entry.id   AF-A0A7I8C1W7-F1
#
_cell.length_a   1.000
_cell.length_b   1.000
_cell.length_c   1.000
_cell.angle_alpha   90.00
_cell.angle_beta   90.00
_cell.angle_gamma   90.00
#
_symmetry.space_group_name_H-M   'P 1'
#
loop_
_entity.id
_entity.type
_entity.pdbx_description
1 polymer ?
#
loop_
_entity_poly.entity_id
_entity_poly.type
_entity_poly.pdbx_seq_one_letter_code
_entity_poly.pdbx_strand_id
1 'polypeptide(L)'
;MRDVIARLRGMGPENVEYDALFMELIRDTMHHVADEETVLLPAAERSLKSELRVLGAEMTRRRLELLREHPTEIALDTAGTFPVATLVLTTVVARAVLRLLKGRHPLLSRRSR
;
A
#
# COMPACT_ATOMS: atom_id res chain seq x y z
N MET A 1 -3.05 3.40 -21.08
CA MET A 1 -3.31 2.80 -19.74
C MET A 1 -4.68 2.13 -19.52
N ARG A 2 -5.80 2.84 -19.27
CA ARG A 2 -7.08 2.18 -18.84
C ARG A 2 -7.57 1.12 -19.82
N ASP A 3 -7.51 1.41 -21.12
CA ASP A 3 -7.91 0.48 -22.18
C ASP A 3 -6.96 -0.72 -22.27
N VAL A 4 -5.65 -0.50 -22.07
CA VAL A 4 -4.62 -1.56 -22.02
C VAL A 4 -4.89 -2.51 -20.84
N ILE A 5 -5.20 -1.96 -19.66
CA ILE A 5 -5.57 -2.75 -18.47
C ILE A 5 -6.87 -3.53 -18.72
N ALA A 6 -7.88 -2.91 -19.33
CA ALA A 6 -9.14 -3.56 -19.65
C ALA A 6 -8.95 -4.72 -20.63
N ARG A 7 -8.13 -4.52 -21.67
CA ARG A 7 -7.74 -5.57 -22.61
C ARG A 7 -7.00 -6.69 -21.89
N LEU A 8 -5.94 -6.40 -21.13
CA LEU A 8 -5.19 -7.39 -20.34
C LEU A 8 -6.06 -8.18 -19.37
N ARG A 9 -7.09 -7.58 -18.76
CA ARG A 9 -8.03 -8.31 -17.90
C ARG A 9 -9.00 -9.19 -18.69
N GLY A 10 -9.28 -8.84 -19.95
CA GLY A 10 -10.12 -9.63 -20.86
C GLY A 10 -9.36 -10.71 -21.62
N MET A 11 -8.03 -10.66 -21.68
CA MET A 11 -7.16 -11.70 -22.24
C MET A 11 -6.45 -12.46 -21.12
N GLY A 12 -6.48 -13.79 -21.14
CA GLY A 12 -5.67 -14.59 -20.23
C GLY A 12 -4.19 -14.63 -20.65
N PRO A 13 -3.28 -15.01 -19.74
CA PRO A 13 -1.84 -15.12 -20.01
C PRO A 13 -1.48 -16.16 -21.07
N GLU A 14 -2.40 -17.05 -21.43
CA GLU A 14 -2.28 -18.00 -22.55
C GLU A 14 -2.35 -17.33 -23.93
N ASN A 15 -2.80 -16.07 -24.00
CA ASN A 15 -2.87 -15.33 -25.25
C ASN A 15 -1.46 -14.89 -25.69
N VAL A 16 -1.10 -15.18 -26.94
CA VAL A 16 0.21 -14.84 -27.52
C VAL A 16 0.54 -13.34 -27.48
N GLU A 17 -0.47 -12.47 -27.47
CA GLU A 17 -0.30 -11.01 -27.40
C GLU A 17 -0.17 -10.49 -25.96
N TYR A 18 -0.42 -11.32 -24.96
CA TYR A 18 -0.49 -10.92 -23.56
C TYR A 18 0.82 -10.26 -23.11
N ASP A 19 1.95 -10.91 -23.36
CA ASP A 19 3.27 -10.43 -22.93
C ASP A 19 3.63 -9.09 -23.58
N ALA A 20 3.30 -8.92 -24.87
CA ALA A 20 3.56 -7.67 -25.58
C ALA A 20 2.74 -6.51 -24.99
N LEU A 21 1.46 -6.75 -24.71
CA LEU A 21 0.55 -5.77 -24.13
C LEU A 21 0.88 -5.47 -22.66
N PHE A 22 1.34 -6.46 -21.91
CA PHE A 22 1.84 -6.27 -20.56
C PHE A 22 3.07 -5.38 -20.55
N MET A 23 4.04 -5.63 -21.44
CA MET A 23 5.23 -4.78 -21.57
C MET A 23 4.89 -3.37 -22.03
N GLU A 24 3.84 -3.17 -22.83
CA GLU A 24 3.30 -1.85 -23.16
C GLU A 24 2.78 -1.14 -21.91
N LEU A 25 1.97 -1.80 -21.09
CA LEU A 25 1.48 -1.23 -19.83
C LEU A 25 2.61 -0.81 -18.89
N ILE A 26 3.67 -1.63 -18.78
CA ILE A 26 4.83 -1.33 -17.95
C ILE A 26 5.55 -0.07 -18.48
N ARG A 27 5.76 0.04 -19.79
CA ARG A 27 6.35 1.25 -20.40
C ARG A 27 5.51 2.48 -20.15
N ASP A 28 4.20 2.41 -20.38
CA ASP A 28 3.28 3.52 -20.09
C ASP A 28 3.41 3.96 -18.63
N THR A 29 3.44 2.99 -17.71
CA THR A 29 3.54 3.24 -16.26
C THR A 29 4.84 3.94 -15.90
N MET A 30 5.96 3.48 -16.44
CA MET A 30 7.26 4.11 -16.22
C MET A 30 7.29 5.56 -16.72
N HIS A 31 6.78 5.83 -17.91
CA HIS A 31 6.73 7.20 -18.44
C HIS A 31 5.82 8.10 -17.60
N HIS A 32 4.66 7.60 -17.17
CA HIS A 32 3.75 8.39 -16.35
C HIS A 32 4.37 8.76 -14.99
N VAL A 33 5.04 7.81 -14.32
CA VAL A 33 5.76 8.09 -13.07
C VAL A 33 6.90 9.08 -13.30
N ALA A 34 7.65 8.95 -14.39
CA ALA A 34 8.72 9.90 -14.72
C ALA A 34 8.17 11.33 -14.92
N ASP A 35 7.04 11.49 -15.59
CA ASP A 35 6.38 12.79 -15.75
C ASP A 35 5.89 13.35 -14.40
N GLU A 36 5.35 12.50 -13.53
CA GLU A 36 4.94 12.91 -12.19
C GLU A 36 6.13 13.43 -11.37
N GLU A 37 7.22 12.66 -11.32
CA GLU A 37 8.41 12.97 -10.52
C GLU A 37 9.19 14.18 -11.05
N THR A 38 9.23 14.37 -12.37
CA THR A 38 10.06 15.42 -12.98
C THR A 38 9.31 16.70 -13.29
N VAL A 39 7.99 16.64 -13.46
CA VAL A 39 7.17 17.80 -13.85
C VAL A 39 6.11 18.12 -12.82
N LEU A 40 5.22 17.17 -12.49
CA LEU A 40 4.00 17.48 -11.74
C LEU A 40 4.27 17.71 -10.25
N LEU A 41 5.00 16.82 -9.58
CA LEU A 41 5.31 16.97 -8.16
C LEU A 41 6.15 18.22 -7.88
N PRO A 42 7.23 18.53 -8.64
CA PRO A 42 7.95 19.79 -8.47
C PRO A 42 7.11 21.03 -8.75
N ALA A 43 6.14 20.96 -9.67
CA ALA A 43 5.20 22.05 -9.90
C ALA A 43 4.23 22.24 -8.72
N ALA A 44 3.73 21.14 -8.14
CA ALA A 44 2.87 21.15 -6.97
C ALA A 44 3.58 21.73 -5.74
N GLU A 45 4.83 21.35 -5.49
CA GLU A 45 5.65 21.88 -4.39
C GLU A 45 5.82 23.40 -4.48
N ARG A 46 6.16 23.91 -5.67
CA ARG A 46 6.35 25.35 -5.91
C ARG A 46 5.05 26.14 -5.77
N SER A 47 3.94 25.56 -6.22
CA SER A 47 2.65 26.26 -6.30
C SER A 47 1.87 26.20 -4.99
N LEU A 48 1.83 25.05 -4.33
CA LEU A 48 0.96 24.79 -3.17
C LEU A 48 1.67 25.02 -1.82
N LYS A 49 3.01 24.92 -1.77
CA LYS A 49 3.82 25.18 -0.56
C LYS A 49 3.25 24.49 0.69
N SER A 50 2.76 25.24 1.68
CA SER A 50 2.19 24.72 2.92
C SER A 50 0.88 23.94 2.74
N GLU A 51 0.12 24.22 1.68
CA GLU A 51 -1.15 23.56 1.38
C GLU A 51 -0.93 22.13 0.87
N LEU A 52 0.22 21.83 0.28
CA LEU A 52 0.55 20.50 -0.25
C LEU A 52 0.41 19.41 0.82
N ARG A 53 0.81 19.71 2.06
CA ARG A 53 0.68 18.76 3.19
C ARG A 53 -0.77 18.48 3.54
N VAL A 54 -1.63 19.50 3.51
CA VAL A 54 -3.06 19.35 3.81
C VAL A 54 -3.71 18.51 2.73
N LEU A 55 -3.45 18.84 1.46
CA LEU A 55 -3.93 18.07 0.31
C LEU A 55 -3.45 16.61 0.35
N GLY A 56 -2.19 16.36 0.69
CA GLY A 56 -1.65 15.00 0.84
C GLY A 56 -2.36 14.18 1.92
N ALA A 57 -2.73 14.82 3.04
CA ALA A 57 -3.51 14.17 4.10
C ALA A 57 -4.94 13.84 3.63
N GLU A 58 -5.59 14.76 2.90
CA GLU A 58 -6.91 14.54 2.31
C GLU A 58 -6.92 13.43 1.26
N MET A 59 -5.92 13.41 0.36
CA MET A 59 -5.73 12.34 -0.62
C MET A 59 -5.50 10.98 0.05
N THR A 60 -4.68 10.94 1.11
CA THR A 60 -4.44 9.70 1.89
C THR A 60 -5.73 9.21 2.55
N ARG A 61 -6.52 10.12 3.13
CA ARG A 61 -7.82 9.78 3.68
C ARG A 61 -8.75 9.21 2.61
N ARG A 62 -8.85 9.87 1.45
CA ARG A 62 -9.69 9.38 0.35
C ARG A 62 -9.22 8.01 -0.18
N ARG A 63 -7.92 7.76 -0.24
CA ARG A 63 -7.37 6.44 -0.57
C ARG A 63 -7.89 5.37 0.38
N LEU A 64 -7.87 5.62 1.69
CA LEU A 64 -8.40 4.67 2.68
C LEU A 64 -9.90 4.46 2.55
N GLU A 65 -10.67 5.50 2.19
CA GLU A 65 -12.11 5.39 1.92
C GLU A 65 -12.38 4.51 0.70
N LEU A 66 -11.67 4.74 -0.42
CA LEU A 66 -11.80 3.93 -1.64
C LEU A 66 -11.42 2.46 -1.40
N LEU A 67 -10.38 2.21 -0.61
CA LEU A 67 -9.98 0.84 -0.25
C LEU A 67 -11.06 0.11 0.57
N ARG A 68 -11.87 0.83 1.35
CA ARG A 68 -12.98 0.25 2.12
C ARG A 68 -14.20 -0.04 1.27
N GLU A 69 -14.43 0.71 0.19
CA GLU A 69 -15.57 0.55 -0.71
C GLU A 69 -15.42 -0.68 -1.63
N HIS A 70 -14.20 -1.16 -1.88
CA HIS A 70 -13.90 -2.32 -2.76
C HIS A 70 -13.17 -3.50 -2.06
N PRO A 71 -13.66 -4.04 -0.92
CA PRO A 71 -12.89 -4.96 -0.07
C PRO A 71 -12.62 -6.33 -0.72
N THR A 72 -13.49 -6.79 -1.63
CA THR A 72 -13.39 -8.12 -2.26
C THR A 72 -12.37 -8.18 -3.41
N GLU A 73 -12.25 -7.12 -4.21
CA GLU A 73 -11.25 -7.02 -5.29
C GLU A 73 -9.84 -6.87 -4.72
N ILE A 74 -9.72 -6.16 -3.59
CA ILE A 74 -8.45 -5.92 -2.91
C ILE A 74 -7.97 -7.16 -2.15
N ALA A 75 -8.84 -7.94 -1.50
CA ALA A 75 -8.42 -9.14 -0.76
C ALA A 75 -7.72 -10.18 -1.66
N LEU A 76 -8.14 -10.29 -2.92
CA LEU A 76 -7.55 -11.19 -3.91
C LEU A 76 -6.19 -10.68 -4.43
N ASP A 77 -6.07 -9.40 -4.75
CA ASP A 77 -4.80 -8.80 -5.23
C ASP A 77 -3.76 -8.63 -4.10
N THR A 78 -4.23 -8.31 -2.89
CA THR A 78 -3.42 -8.03 -1.69
C THR A 78 -2.76 -9.30 -1.14
N ALA A 79 -3.41 -10.46 -1.28
CA ALA A 79 -2.81 -11.75 -0.95
C ALA A 79 -1.54 -12.03 -1.78
N GLY A 80 -1.42 -11.44 -2.97
CA GLY A 80 -0.25 -11.56 -3.86
C GLY A 80 0.85 -10.51 -3.64
N THR A 81 0.58 -9.40 -2.94
CA THR A 81 1.49 -8.24 -2.87
C THR A 81 1.95 -7.83 -1.47
N PHE A 82 1.36 -8.35 -0.39
CA PHE A 82 1.95 -8.16 0.93
C PHE A 82 3.19 -9.05 1.09
N PRO A 83 4.40 -8.49 1.27
CA PRO A 83 5.55 -9.32 1.57
C PRO A 83 5.27 -10.03 2.89
N VAL A 84 5.31 -11.36 2.88
CA VAL A 84 5.18 -12.23 4.06
C VAL A 84 6.03 -11.70 5.22
N ALA A 85 7.18 -11.06 4.92
CA ALA A 85 8.05 -10.38 5.86
C ALA A 85 7.35 -9.32 6.74
N THR A 86 6.45 -8.48 6.22
CA THR A 86 5.75 -7.46 7.03
C THR A 86 4.72 -8.11 7.96
N LEU A 87 4.06 -9.18 7.53
CA LEU A 87 3.12 -9.94 8.36
C LEU A 87 3.85 -10.69 9.48
N VAL A 88 5.02 -11.27 9.18
CA VAL A 88 5.89 -11.89 10.18
C VAL A 88 6.44 -10.83 11.16
N LEU A 89 6.92 -9.68 10.69
CA LEU A 89 7.49 -8.65 11.55
C LEU A 89 6.43 -8.08 12.51
N THR A 90 5.23 -7.77 12.02
CA THR A 90 4.14 -7.24 12.84
C THR A 90 3.67 -8.24 13.89
N THR A 91 3.58 -9.53 13.55
CA THR A 91 3.22 -10.58 14.52
C THR A 91 4.30 -10.82 15.58
N VAL A 92 5.59 -10.77 15.21
CA VAL A 92 6.71 -10.86 16.14
C VAL A 92 6.73 -9.67 17.11
N VAL A 93 6.60 -8.45 16.59
CA VAL A 93 6.57 -7.23 17.41
C VAL A 93 5.37 -7.24 18.36
N ALA A 94 4.17 -7.57 17.87
CA ALA A 94 2.97 -7.65 18.69
C ALA A 94 3.11 -8.68 19.82
N ARG A 95 3.70 -9.86 19.55
CA ARG A 95 3.99 -10.88 20.58
C ARG A 95 5.04 -10.41 21.59
N ALA A 96 6.08 -9.70 21.16
CA ALA A 96 7.10 -9.17 22.05
C ALA A 96 6.51 -8.12 23.01
N VAL A 97 5.70 -7.20 22.48
CA VAL A 97 4.98 -6.19 23.28
C VAL A 97 4.04 -6.87 24.27
N LEU A 98 3.25 -7.86 23.84
CA LEU A 98 2.34 -8.59 24.74
C LEU A 98 3.10 -9.32 25.86
N ARG A 99 4.28 -9.90 25.57
CA ARG A 99 5.13 -10.53 26.60
C ARG A 99 5.68 -9.52 27.60
N LEU A 100 6.11 -8.34 27.14
CA LEU A 100 6.61 -7.27 28.02
C LEU A 100 5.51 -6.70 28.92
N LEU A 101 4.28 -6.59 28.41
CA LEU A 101 3.12 -6.17 29.20
C LEU A 101 2.72 -7.23 30.23
N LYS A 102 2.73 -8.52 29.85
CA LYS A 102 2.39 -9.63 30.76
C LYS A 102 3.48 -9.91 31.81
N GLY A 103 4.74 -9.62 31.50
CA GLY A 103 5.87 -9.70 32.45
C GLY A 103 5.93 -8.57 33.49
N ARG A 104 5.06 -7.55 33.39
CA ARG A 104 4.99 -6.40 34.31
C ARG A 104 3.93 -6.54 35.41
N HIS A 105 3.49 -7.75 35.75
CA HIS A 105 2.75 -7.98 37.00
C HIS A 105 3.74 -8.24 38.15
N PRO A 106 4.08 -7.25 39.01
CA PRO A 106 4.88 -7.50 40.19
C PRO A 106 4.04 -8.27 41.21
N LEU A 107 4.63 -9.33 41.75
CA LEU A 107 4.14 -10.04 42.93
C LEU A 107 4.16 -9.08 44.14
N LEU A 108 3.08 -8.34 44.34
CA LEU A 108 2.76 -7.68 45.60
C LEU A 108 1.89 -8.62 46.43
N SER A 109 2.50 -9.64 47.04
CA SER A 109 2.04 -10.12 48.32
C SER A 109 3.19 -10.82 49.05
N ARG A 110 3.17 -10.67 50.38
CA ARG A 110 4.02 -11.33 51.37
C ARG A 110 5.24 -10.55 51.88
N ARG A 111 4.98 -9.58 52.76
CA ARG A 111 5.60 -9.54 54.10
C ARG A 111 4.85 -8.57 55.04
N SER A 112 4.18 -9.13 56.06
CA SER A 112 4.29 -8.75 57.49
C SER A 112 3.00 -9.06 58.25
N ARG A 113 3.02 -10.13 59.03
CA ARG A 113 2.67 -10.18 60.45
C ARG A 113 3.32 -11.43 61.02
#